data_AF-A0A953XN09-F1
#
_entry.id   AF-A0A953XN09-F1
#
_cell.length_a   1.000
_cell.length_b   1.000
_cell.length_c   1.000
_cell.angle_alpha   90.00
_cell.angle_beta   90.00
_cell.angle_gamma   90.00
#
_symmetry.space_group_name_H-M   'P 1'
#
loop_
_entity.id
_entity.type
_entity.pdbx_description
1 polymer ?
#
loop_
_entity_poly.entity_id
_entity_poly.type
_entity_poly.pdbx_seq_one_letter_code
_entity_poly.pdbx_strand_id
1 'polypeptide(L)'
;MSAELTLLFLEKRVEASRLCASITEPFATGSEPVTPDDLSADFMQIVKEMEQTLAELKKLNAGLEKDRALEAGDIRHVRGRIETAMVEVARAAQDFSAQIRFFEAMNPNDAAKTKPALDKFDEIEKSTRDFTVTEGPEEGAELAPAEDTGLSPDHDDVDPMLM
;
A
#
# COMPACT_ATOMS: atom_id res chain seq x y z
N MET A 1 -20.27 -12.50 1.61
CA MET A 1 -19.31 -11.83 2.53
C MET A 1 -19.18 -10.40 2.03
N SER A 2 -19.35 -9.38 2.87
CA SER A 2 -19.27 -7.98 2.42
C SER A 2 -17.84 -7.60 2.06
N ALA A 3 -17.67 -6.64 1.13
CA ALA A 3 -16.36 -6.15 0.71
C ALA A 3 -15.51 -5.66 1.90
N GLU A 4 -16.14 -5.01 2.89
CA GLU A 4 -15.48 -4.54 4.10
C GLU A 4 -14.95 -5.67 4.98
N LEU A 5 -15.72 -6.75 5.14
CA LEU A 5 -15.28 -7.89 5.95
C LEU A 5 -14.13 -8.62 5.27
N THR A 6 -14.20 -8.80 3.95
CA THR A 6 -13.09 -9.37 3.16
C THR A 6 -11.85 -8.49 3.27
N LEU A 7 -11.99 -7.18 3.16
CA LEU A 7 -10.88 -6.24 3.30
C LEU A 7 -10.25 -6.31 4.71
N LEU A 8 -11.06 -6.40 5.77
CA LEU A 8 -10.54 -6.53 7.12
C LEU A 8 -9.69 -7.78 7.31
N PHE A 9 -10.08 -8.92 6.72
CA PHE A 9 -9.23 -10.12 6.70
C PHE A 9 -7.92 -9.90 5.94
N LEU A 10 -7.96 -9.20 4.81
CA LEU A 10 -6.76 -8.90 4.02
C LEU A 10 -5.81 -7.97 4.77
N GLU A 11 -6.31 -6.90 5.38
CA GLU A 11 -5.52 -5.98 6.20
C GLU A 11 -4.80 -6.73 7.33
N LYS A 12 -5.47 -7.69 7.97
CA LYS A 12 -4.85 -8.53 9.02
C LYS A 12 -3.76 -9.46 8.49
N ARG A 13 -3.88 -9.97 7.26
CA ARG A 13 -2.82 -10.74 6.61
C ARG A 13 -1.60 -9.86 6.33
N VAL A 14 -1.81 -8.64 5.85
CA VAL A 14 -0.72 -7.68 5.60
C VAL A 14 0.00 -7.31 6.92
N GLU A 15 -0.76 -7.06 7.98
CA GLU A 15 -0.21 -6.83 9.32
C GLU A 15 0.63 -8.02 9.81
N ALA A 16 0.15 -9.25 9.61
CA ALA A 16 0.91 -10.45 9.94
C ALA A 16 2.21 -10.56 9.13
N SER A 17 2.21 -10.26 7.84
CA SER A 17 3.42 -10.24 7.00
C SER A 17 4.45 -9.23 7.51
N ARG A 18 4.02 -8.05 7.94
CA ARG A 18 4.92 -7.05 8.56
C ARG A 18 5.52 -7.53 9.87
N LEU A 19 4.73 -8.17 10.72
CA LEU A 19 5.24 -8.77 11.96
C LEU A 19 6.25 -9.88 11.68
N CYS A 20 6.00 -10.71 10.66
CA CYS A 20 6.95 -11.73 10.23
C CYS A 20 8.29 -11.11 9.80
N ALA A 21 8.30 -9.95 9.15
CA ALA A 21 9.55 -9.25 8.82
C ALA A 21 10.34 -8.93 10.11
N SER A 22 9.71 -8.35 11.13
CA SER A 22 10.39 -8.06 12.41
C SER A 22 10.90 -9.32 13.13
N ILE A 23 10.21 -10.46 13.00
CA ILE A 23 10.59 -11.72 13.66
C ILE A 23 11.70 -12.44 12.88
N THR A 24 11.75 -12.29 11.55
CA THR A 24 12.75 -12.95 10.69
C THR A 24 14.07 -12.19 10.61
N GLU A 25 14.06 -10.89 10.95
CA GLU A 25 15.27 -10.05 10.98
C GLU A 25 16.43 -10.66 11.78
N PRO A 26 16.27 -11.14 13.04
CA PRO A 26 17.38 -11.71 13.82
C PRO A 26 18.04 -12.93 13.17
N PHE A 27 17.26 -13.74 12.43
CA PHE A 27 17.77 -14.90 11.70
C PHE A 27 18.53 -14.48 10.44
N ALA A 28 18.02 -13.48 9.72
CA ALA A 28 18.70 -12.90 8.57
C ALA A 28 20.00 -12.17 8.97
N THR A 29 20.04 -11.56 10.17
CA THR A 29 21.22 -10.83 10.65
C THR A 29 22.25 -11.69 11.37
N GLY A 30 22.00 -12.99 11.53
CA GLY A 30 22.90 -13.92 12.22
C GLY A 30 22.92 -13.77 13.75
N SER A 31 21.92 -13.09 14.31
CA SER A 31 21.72 -12.95 15.76
C SER A 31 21.13 -14.21 16.40
N GLU A 32 20.48 -15.06 15.59
CA GLU A 32 20.01 -16.39 15.97
C GLU A 32 20.50 -17.46 14.97
N PRO A 33 20.79 -18.70 15.43
CA PRO A 33 21.21 -19.77 14.54
C PRO A 33 20.04 -20.25 13.67
N VAL A 34 20.22 -20.25 12.35
CA VAL A 34 19.29 -20.82 11.38
C VAL A 34 20.07 -21.50 10.26
N THR A 35 19.51 -22.54 9.64
CA THR A 35 20.10 -23.07 8.41
C THR A 35 19.67 -22.20 7.22
N PRO A 36 20.55 -21.94 6.23
CA PRO A 36 20.19 -21.21 5.02
C PRO A 36 19.00 -21.81 4.27
N ASP A 37 18.85 -23.13 4.32
CA ASP A 37 17.78 -23.85 3.61
C ASP A 37 16.42 -23.61 4.28
N ASP A 38 16.37 -23.65 5.62
CA ASP A 38 15.15 -23.35 6.38
C ASP A 38 14.73 -21.89 6.18
N LEU A 39 15.69 -20.95 6.30
CA LEU A 39 15.43 -19.53 6.09
C LEU A 39 14.92 -19.24 4.67
N SER A 40 15.51 -19.90 3.66
CA SER A 40 15.03 -19.80 2.29
C SER A 40 13.61 -20.35 2.12
N ALA A 41 13.27 -21.45 2.80
CA ALA A 41 11.93 -22.02 2.75
C ALA A 41 10.90 -21.08 3.39
N ASP A 42 11.25 -20.45 4.52
CA ASP A 42 10.42 -19.47 5.20
C ASP A 42 10.16 -18.23 4.32
N PHE A 43 11.20 -17.67 3.70
CA PHE A 43 11.03 -16.56 2.75
C PHE A 43 10.10 -16.94 1.60
N MET A 44 10.25 -18.14 1.02
CA MET A 44 9.38 -18.59 -0.07
C MET A 44 7.93 -18.79 0.37
N GLN A 45 7.69 -19.24 1.60
CA GLN A 45 6.35 -19.34 2.16
C GLN A 45 5.72 -17.96 2.38
N ILE A 46 6.50 -16.99 2.88
CA ILE A 46 6.07 -15.59 3.04
C ILE A 46 5.71 -14.98 1.69
N VAL A 47 6.55 -15.16 0.68
CA VAL A 47 6.30 -14.71 -0.69
C VAL A 47 4.97 -15.24 -1.21
N LYS A 48 4.69 -16.54 -1.04
CA LYS A 48 3.43 -17.16 -1.46
C LYS A 48 2.21 -16.50 -0.80
N GLU A 49 2.28 -16.24 0.50
CA GLU A 49 1.20 -15.57 1.24
C GLU A 49 0.99 -14.12 0.78
N MET A 50 2.07 -13.41 0.47
CA MET A 50 2.00 -12.04 -0.03
C MET A 50 1.46 -11.98 -1.47
N GLU A 51 1.90 -12.87 -2.36
CA GLU A 51 1.36 -13.01 -3.72
C GLU A 51 -0.16 -13.27 -3.69
N GLN A 52 -0.61 -14.17 -2.81
CA GLN A 52 -2.03 -14.45 -2.63
C GLN A 52 -2.79 -13.24 -2.09
N THR A 53 -2.26 -12.57 -1.07
CA THR A 53 -2.87 -11.36 -0.48
C THR A 53 -3.00 -10.25 -1.53
N LEU A 54 -1.96 -10.03 -2.33
CA LEU A 54 -1.96 -9.05 -3.41
C LEU A 54 -3.00 -9.39 -4.48
N ALA A 55 -3.08 -10.65 -4.90
CA ALA A 55 -4.07 -11.10 -5.87
C ALA A 55 -5.51 -10.92 -5.36
N GLU A 56 -5.76 -11.20 -4.08
CA GLU A 56 -7.07 -11.01 -3.45
C GLU A 56 -7.43 -9.52 -3.32
N LEU A 57 -6.48 -8.64 -2.98
CA LEU A 57 -6.69 -7.18 -2.96
C LEU A 57 -7.01 -6.64 -4.37
N LYS A 58 -6.27 -7.08 -5.39
CA LYS A 58 -6.54 -6.71 -6.80
C LYS A 58 -7.93 -7.16 -7.25
N LYS A 59 -8.29 -8.39 -6.90
CA LYS A 59 -9.62 -8.97 -7.20
C LYS A 59 -10.74 -8.21 -6.49
N LEU A 60 -10.53 -7.83 -5.22
CA LEU A 60 -11.51 -7.06 -4.46
C LEU A 60 -11.74 -5.70 -5.12
N ASN A 61 -10.69 -4.96 -5.46
CA ASN A 61 -10.82 -3.65 -6.12
C ASN A 61 -11.58 -3.72 -7.45
N ALA A 62 -11.24 -4.71 -8.30
CA ALA A 62 -11.92 -4.92 -9.58
C ALA A 62 -13.39 -5.36 -9.44
N GLY A 63 -13.79 -5.81 -8.25
CA GLY A 63 -15.16 -6.23 -7.93
C GLY A 63 -16.03 -5.10 -7.38
N LEU A 64 -15.45 -4.01 -6.84
CA LEU A 64 -16.21 -2.97 -6.13
C LEU A 64 -17.28 -2.31 -7.00
N GLU A 65 -16.95 -1.94 -8.24
CA GLU A 65 -17.89 -1.26 -9.15
C GLU A 65 -19.00 -2.18 -9.70
N LYS A 66 -18.83 -3.51 -9.54
CA LYS A 66 -19.82 -4.50 -9.95
C LYS A 66 -20.85 -4.76 -8.86
N ASP A 67 -20.58 -4.34 -7.63
CA ASP A 67 -21.49 -4.50 -6.51
C ASP A 67 -22.51 -3.37 -6.48
N ARG A 68 -23.71 -3.65 -7.00
CA ARG A 68 -24.82 -2.68 -7.05
C ARG A 68 -25.40 -2.34 -5.68
N ALA A 69 -24.99 -3.03 -4.62
CA ALA A 69 -25.43 -2.75 -3.25
C ALA A 69 -24.60 -1.66 -2.57
N LEU A 70 -23.45 -1.27 -3.13
CA LEU A 70 -22.58 -0.26 -2.55
C LEU A 70 -22.89 1.12 -3.12
N GLU A 71 -22.95 2.12 -2.24
CA GLU A 71 -23.03 3.52 -2.65
C GLU A 71 -21.67 4.03 -3.11
N ALA A 72 -21.65 5.10 -3.91
CA ALA A 72 -20.41 5.67 -4.45
C ALA A 72 -19.43 6.12 -3.34
N GLY A 73 -19.95 6.56 -2.18
CA GLY A 73 -19.16 6.91 -1.01
C GLY A 73 -18.43 5.70 -0.41
N ASP A 74 -19.14 4.57 -0.27
CA ASP A 74 -18.59 3.33 0.28
C ASP A 74 -17.54 2.73 -0.67
N ILE A 75 -17.79 2.76 -1.98
CA ILE A 75 -16.82 2.31 -2.98
C ILE A 75 -15.51 3.11 -2.85
N ARG A 76 -15.59 4.44 -2.71
CA ARG A 76 -14.41 5.29 -2.55
C ARG A 76 -13.68 4.98 -1.23
N HIS A 77 -14.43 4.79 -0.13
CA HIS A 77 -13.86 4.45 1.16
C HIS A 77 -13.11 3.11 1.13
N VAL A 78 -13.75 2.06 0.60
CA VAL A 78 -13.15 0.72 0.50
C VAL A 78 -11.95 0.72 -0.43
N ARG A 79 -12.00 1.46 -1.55
CA ARG A 79 -10.87 1.60 -2.48
C ARG A 79 -9.66 2.25 -1.82
N GLY A 80 -9.83 3.36 -1.10
CA GLY A 80 -8.71 4.02 -0.40
C GLY A 80 -8.05 3.12 0.66
N ARG A 81 -8.84 2.28 1.34
CA ARG A 81 -8.29 1.28 2.25
C ARG A 81 -7.55 0.14 1.52
N ILE A 82 -8.05 -0.31 0.36
CA ILE A 82 -7.32 -1.28 -0.48
C ILE A 82 -5.97 -0.70 -0.93
N GLU A 83 -5.94 0.54 -1.39
CA GLU A 83 -4.70 1.23 -1.76
C GLU A 83 -3.72 1.29 -0.59
N THR A 84 -4.21 1.63 0.60
CA THR A 84 -3.40 1.62 1.84
C THR A 84 -2.84 0.22 2.09
N ALA A 85 -3.67 -0.82 2.05
CA ALA A 85 -3.21 -2.20 2.23
C ALA A 85 -2.18 -2.62 1.18
N MET A 86 -2.31 -2.17 -0.08
CA MET A 86 -1.32 -2.45 -1.13
C MET A 86 0.02 -1.76 -0.89
N VAL A 87 0.03 -0.52 -0.42
CA VAL A 87 1.26 0.18 0.00
C VAL A 87 1.95 -0.56 1.13
N GLU A 88 1.17 -1.10 2.08
CA GLU A 88 1.70 -1.88 3.19
C GLU A 88 2.28 -3.24 2.75
N VAL A 89 1.68 -3.90 1.75
CA VAL A 89 2.29 -5.07 1.09
C VAL A 89 3.63 -4.71 0.44
N ALA A 90 3.70 -3.56 -0.24
CA ALA A 90 4.93 -3.09 -0.86
C ALA A 90 6.05 -2.87 0.16
N ARG A 91 5.73 -2.23 1.29
CA ARG A 91 6.67 -2.00 2.39
C ARG A 91 7.17 -3.30 2.99
N ALA A 92 6.27 -4.25 3.27
CA ALA A 92 6.68 -5.55 3.77
C ALA A 92 7.63 -6.27 2.79
N ALA A 93 7.38 -6.19 1.48
CA ALA A 93 8.25 -6.81 0.48
C ALA A 93 9.64 -6.16 0.46
N GLN A 94 9.71 -4.84 0.58
CA GLN A 94 10.98 -4.10 0.70
C GLN A 94 11.77 -4.52 1.95
N ASP A 95 11.09 -4.67 3.09
CA ASP A 95 11.72 -5.10 4.34
C ASP A 95 12.33 -6.51 4.19
N PHE A 96 11.60 -7.46 3.60
CA PHE A 96 12.12 -8.80 3.33
C PHE A 96 13.26 -8.81 2.30
N SER A 97 13.16 -8.03 1.21
CA SER A 97 14.25 -7.87 0.24
C SER A 97 15.52 -7.33 0.93
N ALA A 98 15.39 -6.37 1.86
CA ALA A 98 16.52 -5.84 2.61
C ALA A 98 17.16 -6.91 3.52
N GLN A 99 16.34 -7.73 4.20
CA GLN A 99 16.82 -8.83 5.02
C GLN A 99 17.55 -9.89 4.20
N ILE A 100 17.01 -10.28 3.04
CA ILE A 100 17.69 -11.23 2.15
C ILE A 100 19.04 -10.66 1.69
N ARG A 101 19.08 -9.40 1.25
CA ARG A 101 20.33 -8.74 0.84
C ARG A 101 21.36 -8.70 1.97
N PHE A 102 20.92 -8.49 3.21
CA PHE A 102 21.80 -8.57 4.38
C PHE A 102 22.33 -9.99 4.60
N PHE A 103 21.45 -10.99 4.57
CA PHE A 103 21.82 -12.40 4.69
C PHE A 103 22.84 -12.80 3.63
N GLU A 104 22.64 -12.41 2.37
CA GLU A 104 23.54 -12.67 1.24
C GLU A 104 24.92 -12.02 1.44
N ALA A 105 24.96 -10.80 2.00
CA ALA A 105 26.20 -10.11 2.30
C ALA A 105 27.00 -10.80 3.42
N MET A 106 26.31 -11.37 4.42
CA MET A 106 26.94 -12.10 5.52
C MET A 106 27.30 -13.55 5.15
N ASN A 107 26.56 -14.16 4.22
CA ASN A 107 26.68 -15.56 3.82
C ASN A 107 26.81 -15.70 2.29
N PRO A 108 27.90 -15.20 1.67
CA PRO A 108 28.02 -15.13 0.21
C PRO A 108 28.00 -16.50 -0.48
N ASN A 109 28.40 -17.58 0.21
CA ASN A 109 28.36 -18.94 -0.32
C ASN A 109 26.92 -19.49 -0.42
N ASP A 110 25.98 -18.94 0.33
CA ASP A 110 24.58 -19.37 0.39
C ASP A 110 23.64 -18.42 -0.37
N ALA A 111 24.14 -17.31 -0.91
CA ALA A 111 23.32 -16.31 -1.58
C ALA A 111 22.49 -16.85 -2.75
N ALA A 112 22.98 -17.89 -3.45
CA ALA A 112 22.24 -18.53 -4.53
C ALA A 112 20.92 -19.18 -4.06
N LYS A 113 20.78 -19.49 -2.77
CA LYS A 113 19.59 -20.14 -2.20
C LYS A 113 18.45 -19.15 -1.99
N THR A 114 18.76 -17.93 -1.57
CA THR A 114 17.76 -16.89 -1.26
C THR A 114 17.37 -16.03 -2.46
N LYS A 115 18.18 -16.03 -3.53
CA LYS A 115 17.93 -15.27 -4.75
C LYS A 115 16.52 -15.42 -5.34
N PRO A 116 15.92 -16.63 -5.45
CA PRO A 116 14.55 -16.77 -5.95
C PRO A 116 13.50 -16.02 -5.12
N ALA A 117 13.70 -15.93 -3.79
CA ALA A 117 12.80 -15.18 -2.92
C ALA A 117 12.99 -13.67 -3.12
N LEU A 118 14.25 -13.21 -3.24
CA LEU A 118 14.56 -11.80 -3.51
C LEU A 118 13.90 -11.31 -4.81
N ASP A 119 14.07 -12.06 -5.90
CA ASP A 119 13.48 -11.71 -7.20
C ASP A 119 11.95 -11.56 -7.08
N LYS A 120 11.29 -12.45 -6.32
CA LYS A 120 9.84 -12.40 -6.10
C LYS A 120 9.39 -11.26 -5.21
N PHE A 121 10.13 -10.89 -4.17
CA PHE A 121 9.79 -9.72 -3.37
C PHE A 121 9.90 -8.43 -4.19
N ASP A 122 10.94 -8.30 -5.03
CA ASP A 122 11.08 -7.17 -5.95
C ASP A 122 9.93 -7.14 -7.00
N GLU A 123 9.45 -8.30 -7.47
CA GLU A 123 8.25 -8.41 -8.31
C GLU A 123 6.96 -7.97 -7.60
N ILE A 124 6.76 -8.38 -6.34
CA ILE A 124 5.61 -7.95 -5.53
C ILE A 124 5.63 -6.44 -5.35
N GLU A 125 6.77 -5.86 -4.98
CA GLU A 125 6.93 -4.41 -4.83
C GLU A 125 6.53 -3.69 -6.13
N LYS A 126 7.07 -4.11 -7.28
CA LYS A 126 6.74 -3.51 -8.57
C LYS A 126 5.24 -3.62 -8.89
N SER A 127 4.65 -4.79 -8.65
CA SER A 127 3.24 -5.09 -8.91
C SER A 127 2.25 -4.27 -8.07
N THR A 128 2.70 -3.74 -6.92
CA THR A 128 1.91 -2.79 -6.10
C THR A 128 2.02 -1.35 -6.61
N ARG A 129 3.18 -0.92 -7.12
CA ARG A 129 3.36 0.41 -7.72
C ARG A 129 2.49 0.61 -8.96
N ASP A 130 2.40 -0.42 -9.80
CA ASP A 130 1.53 -0.41 -10.99
C ASP A 130 0.03 -0.26 -10.62
N PHE A 131 -0.34 -0.51 -9.36
CA PHE A 131 -1.71 -0.39 -8.88
C PHE A 131 -2.01 0.97 -8.23
N THR A 132 -1.03 1.59 -7.56
CA THR A 132 -1.22 2.88 -6.87
C THR A 132 -1.09 4.08 -7.80
N VAL A 133 -0.50 3.92 -9.00
CA VAL A 133 -0.54 4.92 -10.08
C VAL A 133 -1.86 4.78 -10.86
N THR A 134 -2.98 4.94 -10.17
CA THR A 134 -4.20 5.41 -10.82
C THR A 134 -4.19 6.92 -10.67
N GLU A 135 -3.99 7.64 -11.78
CA GLU A 135 -4.09 9.10 -11.89
C GLU A 135 -5.35 9.62 -11.18
N GLY A 136 -5.23 9.96 -9.90
CA GLY A 136 -6.09 10.95 -9.28
C GLY A 136 -5.74 12.31 -9.88
N PRO A 137 -6.69 13.26 -9.96
CA PRO A 137 -6.36 14.59 -10.45
C PRO A 137 -5.19 15.10 -9.61
N GLU A 138 -4.13 15.57 -10.30
CA GLU A 138 -2.95 16.12 -9.65
C GLU A 138 -3.39 17.03 -8.50
N GLU A 139 -2.99 16.69 -7.27
CA GLU A 139 -3.02 17.63 -6.16
C GLU A 139 -2.14 18.82 -6.57
N GLY A 140 -2.77 19.81 -7.20
CA GLY A 140 -2.07 20.82 -7.99
C GLY A 140 -2.94 21.58 -8.98
N ALA A 141 -4.21 21.20 -9.19
CA ALA A 141 -5.19 22.11 -9.79
C ALA A 141 -5.36 23.33 -8.86
N GLU A 142 -4.55 24.35 -9.11
CA GLU A 142 -4.67 25.69 -8.55
C GLU A 142 -6.16 26.04 -8.52
N LEU A 143 -6.69 26.24 -7.32
CA LEU A 143 -7.91 27.00 -7.16
C LEU A 143 -7.61 28.38 -7.73
N ALA A 144 -7.95 28.59 -9.00
CA ALA A 144 -7.99 29.91 -9.58
C ALA A 144 -8.78 30.79 -8.61
N PRO A 145 -8.23 31.93 -8.15
CA PRO A 145 -8.98 32.81 -7.28
C PRO A 145 -10.29 33.15 -7.98
N ALA A 146 -11.40 32.97 -7.27
CA ALA A 146 -12.71 33.32 -7.78
C ALA A 146 -12.63 34.72 -8.39
N GLU A 147 -12.89 34.81 -9.70
CA GLU A 147 -13.06 36.11 -10.33
C GLU A 147 -14.15 36.84 -9.55
N ASP A 148 -13.72 37.95 -8.97
CA ASP A 148 -14.52 39.01 -8.39
C ASP A 148 -15.74 39.23 -9.28
N THR A 149 -16.88 38.66 -8.87
CA THR A 149 -18.16 38.95 -9.51
C THR A 149 -18.40 40.43 -9.27
N GLY A 150 -18.03 41.27 -10.24
CA GLY A 150 -18.10 42.73 -10.24
C GLY A 150 -19.50 43.29 -10.03
N LEU A 151 -20.06 43.04 -8.86
CA LEU A 151 -21.20 43.74 -8.31
C LEU A 151 -20.67 45.07 -7.79
N SER A 152 -20.68 46.05 -8.70
CA SER A 152 -20.47 47.46 -8.38
C SER A 152 -21.40 47.86 -7.23
N PRO A 153 -20.93 48.60 -6.21
CA PRO A 153 -21.83 49.16 -5.22
C PRO A 153 -22.56 50.34 -5.89
N ASP A 154 -23.87 50.20 -6.06
CA ASP A 154 -24.73 51.34 -6.36
C ASP A 154 -24.59 52.36 -5.24
N HIS A 155 -24.01 53.50 -5.61
CA HIS A 155 -24.04 54.73 -4.83
C HIS A 155 -25.47 55.27 -4.88
N ASP A 156 -26.11 55.37 -3.72
CA ASP A 156 -26.86 56.54 -3.25
C ASP A 156 -27.88 56.09 -2.20
N ASP A 157 -27.59 56.40 -0.93
CA ASP A 157 -28.60 57.05 -0.08
C ASP A 157 -27.90 57.76 1.08
N VAL A 158 -28.20 59.05 1.14
CA VAL A 158 -27.71 60.05 2.07
C VAL A 158 -28.55 59.95 3.36
N ASP A 159 -27.92 59.92 4.55
CA ASP A 159 -28.44 60.77 5.64
C ASP A 159 -27.32 61.16 6.63
N PRO A 160 -27.25 62.44 7.05
CA PRO A 160 -26.15 63.05 7.77
C PRO A 160 -26.50 63.24 9.25
N MET A 161 -25.65 62.79 10.17
CA MET A 161 -25.52 63.40 11.50
C MET A 161 -24.33 62.78 12.24
N LEU A 162 -23.14 63.32 12.06
CA LEU A 162 -22.10 63.28 13.09
C LEU A 162 -21.33 64.61 13.00
N MET A 163 -21.51 65.41 14.05
CA MET A 163 -20.78 66.65 14.34
C MET A 163 -19.28 66.41 14.46
#